data_AF-A0A2V9HNZ5-F1
#
_entry.id   AF-A0A2V9HNZ5-F1
#
_cell.length_a   1.000
_cell.length_b   1.000
_cell.length_c   1.000
_cell.angle_alpha   90.00
_cell.angle_beta   90.00
_cell.angle_gamma   90.00
#
_symmetry.space_group_name_H-M   'P 1'
#
loop_
_entity.id
_entity.type
_entity.pdbx_description
1 polymer ?
#
loop_
_entity_poly.entity_id
_entity_poly.type
_entity_poly.pdbx_seq_one_letter_code
_entity_poly.pdbx_strand_id
1 'polypeptide(L)'
;MAKKSKKKPSKKKKPAPHRSKTARITKSPKPAHATGTDPKRVAAILAKLDEAYGNATCELRHENAFQLLISTILSAQCTDVRVNLVAETLYRKYPDPKAFACATPGEL
;
A
#
# COMPACT_ATOMS: atom_id res chain seq x y z
N MET A 1 57.61 -5.34 67.68
CA MET A 1 57.92 -3.90 67.63
C MET A 1 57.13 -3.23 66.51
N ALA A 2 56.68 -1.99 66.75
CA ALA A 2 56.17 -0.96 65.79
C ALA A 2 55.05 -1.38 64.80
N LYS A 3 53.78 -1.06 65.07
CA LYS A 3 53.07 0.25 64.93
C LYS A 3 52.25 0.33 63.63
N LYS A 4 50.92 0.33 63.83
CA LYS A 4 49.89 1.19 63.21
C LYS A 4 50.02 1.55 61.71
N SER A 5 48.96 1.24 60.95
CA SER A 5 48.13 2.34 60.44
C SER A 5 46.73 1.88 59.99
N LYS A 6 45.72 2.42 60.68
CA LYS A 6 44.31 2.43 60.28
C LYS A 6 44.16 3.37 59.08
N LYS A 7 43.39 3.00 58.06
CA LYS A 7 42.83 3.98 57.12
C LYS A 7 41.32 3.74 56.96
N LYS A 8 40.56 4.69 57.51
CA LYS A 8 39.09 4.85 57.39
C LYS A 8 38.74 5.38 55.97
N PRO A 9 37.45 5.30 55.56
CA PRO A 9 37.01 5.35 54.17
C PRO A 9 36.60 6.75 53.70
N SER A 10 36.19 6.81 52.42
CA SER A 10 35.34 7.81 51.75
C SER A 10 36.01 9.05 51.17
N LYS A 11 35.89 9.17 49.84
CA LYS A 11 35.32 10.34 49.14
C LYS A 11 35.09 9.96 47.67
N LYS A 12 33.83 9.65 47.34
CA LYS A 12 33.34 9.49 45.97
C LYS A 12 33.58 10.80 45.21
N LYS A 13 34.42 10.76 44.17
CA LYS A 13 34.55 11.87 43.20
C LYS A 13 33.29 11.87 42.31
N LYS A 14 32.56 12.97 42.32
CA LYS A 14 31.45 13.26 41.38
C LYS A 14 32.03 13.51 39.99
N PRO A 15 31.51 12.91 38.90
CA PRO A 15 31.79 13.40 37.56
C PRO A 15 30.89 14.59 37.20
N ALA A 16 31.42 15.42 36.30
CA ALA A 16 30.95 16.73 35.83
C ALA A 16 29.51 16.76 35.24
N PRO A 17 28.86 17.95 35.14
CA PRO A 17 27.49 18.03 34.66
C PRO A 17 27.42 17.71 33.16
N HIS A 18 26.59 16.73 32.81
CA HIS A 18 26.21 16.45 31.44
C HIS A 18 25.50 17.69 30.86
N ARG A 19 26.19 18.41 29.97
CA ARG A 19 25.57 19.44 29.14
C ARG A 19 24.57 18.73 28.22
N SER A 20 23.29 18.83 28.54
CA SER A 20 22.19 18.38 27.68
C SER A 20 22.26 19.18 26.38
N LYS A 21 22.72 18.55 25.31
CA LYS A 21 22.52 19.07 23.97
C LYS A 21 21.03 18.91 23.68
N THR A 22 20.26 19.98 23.90
CA THR A 22 18.90 20.08 23.38
C THR A 22 19.00 19.92 21.87
N ALA A 23 18.60 18.74 21.38
CA ALA A 23 18.49 18.50 19.95
C ALA A 23 17.45 19.49 19.40
N ARG A 24 17.94 20.49 18.67
CA ARG A 24 17.10 21.37 17.86
C ARG A 24 16.35 20.47 16.89
N ILE A 25 15.04 20.31 17.09
CA ILE A 25 14.13 19.71 16.11
C ILE A 25 14.21 20.62 14.89
N THR A 26 15.04 20.25 13.92
CA THR A 26 14.97 20.84 12.59
C THR A 26 13.64 20.42 12.02
N LYS A 27 12.72 21.37 11.84
CA LYS A 27 11.47 21.18 11.10
C LYS A 27 11.81 20.40 9.82
N SER A 28 11.27 19.19 9.72
CA SER A 28 11.34 18.39 8.51
C SER A 28 10.88 19.25 7.34
N PRO A 29 11.57 19.26 6.19
CA PRO A 29 11.10 20.03 5.05
C PRO A 29 9.72 19.52 4.65
N LYS A 30 8.74 20.44 4.58
CA LYS A 30 7.42 20.19 3.97
C LYS A 30 7.67 19.54 2.61
N PRO A 31 6.98 18.46 2.23
CA PRO A 31 7.19 17.88 0.91
C PRO A 31 6.92 18.99 -0.11
N ALA A 32 7.93 19.29 -0.92
CA ALA A 32 7.74 20.14 -2.09
C ALA A 32 6.55 19.58 -2.85
N HIS A 33 5.55 20.41 -3.16
CA HIS A 33 4.40 20.00 -3.97
C HIS A 33 4.92 19.24 -5.19
N ALA A 34 4.71 17.92 -5.23
CA ALA A 34 5.00 17.14 -6.41
C ALA A 34 4.20 17.79 -7.56
N THR A 35 4.90 18.21 -8.60
CA THR A 35 4.31 18.90 -9.75
C THR A 35 3.07 18.13 -10.22
N GLY A 36 1.89 18.74 -10.12
CA GLY A 36 0.62 18.11 -10.48
C GLY A 36 -0.36 17.82 -9.33
N THR A 37 0.03 18.04 -8.07
CA THR A 37 -0.84 17.81 -6.89
C THR A 37 -1.63 19.04 -6.43
N ASP A 38 -1.66 20.12 -7.22
CA ASP A 38 -2.47 21.30 -6.90
C ASP A 38 -3.97 20.94 -6.85
N PRO A 39 -4.66 21.13 -5.71
CA PRO A 39 -6.06 20.71 -5.56
C PRO A 39 -7.01 21.36 -6.56
N LYS A 40 -6.78 22.61 -6.96
CA LYS A 40 -7.64 23.31 -7.94
C LYS A 40 -7.51 22.68 -9.32
N ARG A 41 -6.29 22.33 -9.72
CA ARG A 41 -6.03 21.60 -10.98
C ARG A 41 -6.67 20.22 -10.96
N VAL A 42 -6.54 19.46 -9.88
CA VAL A 42 -7.16 18.12 -9.75
C VAL A 42 -8.68 18.21 -9.87
N ALA A 43 -9.32 19.14 -9.16
CA ALA A 43 -10.77 19.35 -9.24
C ALA A 43 -11.22 19.70 -10.68
N ALA A 44 -10.47 20.57 -11.38
CA ALA A 44 -10.79 20.92 -12.77
C ALA A 44 -10.62 19.75 -13.74
N ILE A 45 -9.67 18.83 -13.50
CA ILE A 45 -9.50 17.62 -14.31
C ILE A 45 -10.67 16.65 -14.07
N LEU A 46 -11.01 16.40 -12.81
CA LEU A 46 -12.12 15.50 -12.46
C LEU A 46 -13.44 16.00 -13.06
N ALA A 47 -13.75 17.30 -12.96
CA ALA A 47 -14.95 17.87 -13.56
C ALA A 47 -15.04 17.64 -15.08
N LYS A 48 -13.90 17.74 -15.80
CA LYS A 48 -13.85 17.47 -17.25
C LYS A 48 -13.98 15.98 -17.57
N LEU A 49 -13.44 15.10 -16.74
CA LEU A 49 -13.59 13.65 -16.90
C LEU A 49 -15.03 13.24 -16.65
N ASP A 50 -15.69 13.81 -15.63
CA ASP A 50 -17.11 13.57 -15.33
C ASP A 50 -18.00 14.10 -16.47
N GLU A 51 -17.69 15.26 -17.08
CA GLU A 51 -18.40 15.78 -18.25
C GLU A 51 -18.22 14.87 -19.48
N ALA A 52 -17.00 14.40 -19.75
CA ALA A 52 -16.69 13.59 -20.93
C ALA A 52 -17.16 12.13 -20.80
N TYR A 53 -17.16 11.58 -19.58
CA TYR A 53 -17.37 10.15 -19.29
C TYR A 53 -18.38 9.92 -18.16
N GLY A 54 -19.46 10.71 -18.10
CA GLY A 54 -20.38 10.74 -16.97
C GLY A 54 -21.08 9.43 -16.57
N ASN A 55 -21.03 8.40 -17.43
CA ASN A 55 -21.59 7.07 -17.14
C ASN A 55 -20.55 5.95 -17.31
N ALA A 56 -19.27 6.22 -17.06
CA ALA A 56 -18.24 5.17 -17.13
C ALA A 56 -18.52 4.06 -16.10
N THR A 57 -18.66 2.83 -16.59
CA THR A 57 -18.86 1.62 -15.76
C THR A 57 -17.76 0.61 -16.03
N CYS A 58 -17.71 -0.47 -15.23
CA CYS A 58 -16.82 -1.59 -15.51
C CYS A 58 -17.16 -2.23 -16.87
N GLU A 59 -16.15 -2.42 -17.73
CA GLU A 59 -16.32 -3.04 -19.06
C GLU A 59 -16.24 -4.58 -19.04
N LEU A 60 -15.74 -5.15 -17.94
CA LEU A 60 -15.68 -6.60 -17.76
C LEU A 60 -17.11 -7.14 -17.52
N ARG A 61 -17.54 -8.07 -18.36
CA ARG A 61 -18.86 -8.71 -18.26
C ARG A 61 -18.86 -9.74 -17.15
N HIS A 62 -19.78 -9.60 -16.20
CA HIS A 62 -19.93 -10.49 -15.06
C HIS A 62 -21.36 -10.43 -14.51
N GLU A 63 -21.83 -11.53 -13.94
CA GLU A 63 -23.15 -11.63 -13.30
C GLU A 63 -23.06 -11.60 -11.77
N ASN A 64 -21.86 -11.81 -11.21
CA ASN A 64 -21.63 -11.86 -9.78
C ASN A 64 -20.19 -11.49 -9.41
N ALA A 65 -19.95 -11.30 -8.11
CA ALA A 65 -18.64 -10.90 -7.58
C ALA A 65 -17.52 -11.91 -7.88
N PHE A 66 -17.84 -13.21 -7.97
CA PHE A 66 -16.84 -14.23 -8.28
C PHE A 66 -16.36 -14.12 -9.73
N GLN A 67 -17.28 -13.97 -10.69
CA GLN A 67 -16.93 -13.74 -12.09
C GLN A 67 -16.10 -12.45 -12.24
N LEU A 68 -16.48 -11.35 -11.57
CA LEU A 68 -15.70 -10.12 -11.59
C LEU A 68 -14.28 -10.31 -11.05
N LEU A 69 -14.12 -11.04 -9.93
CA LEU A 69 -12.82 -11.36 -9.36
C LEU A 69 -11.92 -12.09 -10.38
N ILE A 70 -12.44 -13.14 -11.01
CA ILE A 70 -11.69 -13.91 -12.00
C ILE A 70 -11.38 -13.07 -13.24
N SER A 71 -12.37 -12.33 -13.77
CA SER A 71 -12.16 -11.43 -14.91
C SER A 71 -11.10 -10.36 -14.62
N THR A 72 -11.04 -9.84 -13.40
CA THR A 72 -10.02 -8.86 -12.96
C THR A 72 -8.63 -9.48 -12.93
N ILE A 73 -8.50 -10.75 -12.52
CA ILE A 73 -7.22 -11.45 -12.55
C ILE A 73 -6.77 -11.66 -14.01
N LEU A 74 -7.69 -12.05 -14.89
CA LEU A 74 -7.41 -12.29 -16.31
C LEU A 74 -7.13 -11.00 -17.11
N SER A 75 -7.62 -9.85 -16.66
CA SER A 75 -7.38 -8.56 -17.32
C SER A 75 -5.96 -8.05 -17.16
N ALA A 76 -5.18 -8.61 -16.23
CA ALA A 76 -3.78 -8.26 -16.08
C ALA A 76 -3.02 -8.49 -17.40
N GLN A 77 -2.47 -7.40 -17.97
CA GLN A 77 -1.75 -7.40 -19.25
C GLN A 77 -2.60 -7.92 -20.43
N CYS A 78 -3.93 -7.81 -20.35
CA CYS A 78 -4.88 -8.19 -21.37
C CYS A 78 -5.87 -7.06 -21.64
N THR A 79 -6.68 -7.17 -22.69
CA THR A 79 -7.76 -6.22 -22.97
C THR A 79 -9.09 -6.78 -22.51
N ASP A 80 -9.99 -5.91 -22.04
CA ASP A 80 -11.32 -6.30 -21.56
C ASP A 80 -12.12 -7.03 -22.64
N VAL A 81 -11.96 -6.66 -23.92
CA VAL A 81 -12.55 -7.36 -25.07
C VAL A 81 -12.13 -8.83 -25.12
N ARG A 82 -10.84 -9.13 -24.93
CA ARG A 82 -10.32 -10.50 -24.97
C ARG A 82 -10.73 -11.27 -23.70
N VAL A 83 -10.72 -10.62 -22.54
CA VAL A 83 -11.20 -11.22 -21.30
C VAL A 83 -12.66 -11.64 -21.45
N ASN A 84 -13.52 -10.75 -21.95
CA ASN A 84 -14.94 -11.02 -22.17
C ASN A 84 -15.17 -12.20 -23.14
N LEU A 85 -14.38 -12.31 -24.21
CA LEU A 85 -14.47 -13.44 -25.16
C LEU A 85 -14.18 -14.78 -24.48
N VAL A 86 -13.14 -14.85 -23.63
CA VAL A 86 -12.76 -16.09 -22.94
C VAL A 86 -13.73 -16.40 -21.80
N ALA A 87 -14.13 -15.38 -21.04
CA ALA A 87 -15.03 -15.47 -19.89
C ALA A 87 -16.36 -16.16 -20.22
N GLU A 88 -16.94 -15.90 -21.40
CA GLU A 88 -18.19 -16.54 -21.84
C GLU A 88 -18.09 -18.08 -21.84
N THR A 89 -16.99 -18.63 -22.32
CA THR A 89 -16.77 -20.09 -22.32
C THR A 89 -16.30 -20.60 -20.96
N LEU A 90 -15.45 -19.84 -20.28
CA LEU A 90 -14.86 -20.19 -19.00
C LEU A 90 -15.94 -20.35 -17.92
N TYR A 91 -16.87 -19.40 -17.81
CA TYR A 91 -17.93 -19.43 -16.79
C TYR A 91 -19.04 -20.43 -17.10
N ARG A 92 -19.22 -20.83 -18.37
CA ARG A 92 -20.09 -21.96 -18.71
C ARG A 92 -19.48 -23.29 -18.26
N LYS A 93 -18.15 -23.44 -18.42
CA LYS A 93 -17.42 -24.65 -18.01
C LYS A 93 -17.26 -24.73 -16.49
N TYR A 94 -17.02 -23.59 -15.84
CA TYR A 94 -16.79 -23.47 -14.40
C TYR A 94 -17.71 -22.38 -13.81
N PRO A 95 -18.97 -22.70 -13.51
CA PRO A 95 -19.98 -21.69 -13.13
C PRO A 95 -19.79 -21.12 -11.72
N ASP A 96 -19.08 -21.83 -10.84
CA ASP A 96 -18.95 -21.47 -9.44
C ASP A 96 -17.53 -21.74 -8.89
N PRO A 97 -17.19 -21.22 -7.69
CA PRO A 97 -15.87 -21.41 -7.11
C PRO A 97 -15.50 -22.88 -6.86
N LYS A 98 -16.46 -23.77 -6.60
CA LYS A 98 -16.20 -25.19 -6.37
C LYS A 98 -15.80 -25.87 -7.67
N ALA A 99 -16.49 -25.56 -8.77
CA ALA A 99 -16.15 -26.05 -10.10
C ALA A 99 -14.74 -25.61 -10.52
N PHE A 100 -14.37 -24.34 -10.27
CA PHE A 100 -13.01 -23.85 -10.49
C PHE A 100 -11.97 -24.57 -9.62
N ALA A 101 -12.27 -24.81 -8.35
CA ALA A 101 -11.34 -25.49 -7.43
C ALA A 101 -11.07 -26.96 -7.82
N CYS A 102 -12.00 -27.60 -8.54
CA CYS A 102 -11.83 -28.95 -9.06
C CYS A 102 -11.10 -29.00 -10.42
N ALA A 103 -10.84 -27.86 -11.06
CA ALA A 103 -10.14 -27.81 -12.34
C ALA A 103 -8.64 -28.07 -12.16
N THR A 104 -8.02 -28.76 -13.13
CA THR A 104 -6.57 -28.91 -13.15
C THR A 104 -5.93 -27.75 -13.93
N PRO A 105 -4.68 -27.36 -13.62
CA PRO A 105 -3.99 -26.28 -14.34
C PRO A 105 -3.83 -26.51 -15.85
N GLY A 106 -3.88 -27.76 -16.33
CA GLY A 106 -3.81 -28.05 -17.77
C GLY A 106 -5.15 -27.87 -18.50
N GLU A 107 -6.26 -27.78 -17.77
CA GLU A 107 -7.61 -27.61 -18.32
C GLU A 107 -8.08 -26.15 -18.30
N LEU A 108 -7.31 -25.26 -17.65
CA LEU A 108 -7.49 -23.82 -17.50
C LEU A 108 -6.55 -23.06 -18.44
#